data_AF-A0AB34IJA0-F1
#
_entry.id   AF-A0AB34IJA0-F1
#
_cell.length_a   1.000
_cell.length_b   1.000
_cell.length_c   1.000
_cell.angle_alpha   90.00
_cell.angle_beta   90.00
_cell.angle_gamma   90.00
#
_symmetry.space_group_name_H-M   'P 1'
#
loop_
_entity.id
_entity.type
_entity.pdbx_description
1 polymer ?
#
loop_
_entity_poly.entity_id
_entity_poly.type
_entity_poly.pdbx_seq_one_letter_code
_entity_poly.pdbx_strand_id
1 'polypeptide(L)'
;MEKAWGLVLDEFPWMMAIPCVTHVLSLLMKDVGSKVPAISQLIEEERIVVGWFANHQKPLAILRQKCLDMWGHSKELVKAAATRFGTNTLVGQRLLQLEVPLRQTVSDVEYLKERYRDKANEMETTGCENKTRTHKGGTAAKLVSSTTDDNMWDRIRMHVDATLPIYKMLRRHDSSAPTIGKVYSGWFELGKSFTSSNAPYAADLKEFHEDRWSYGHCDILAAAYMLDPEFLGHDFNAEPEIKTGFFATIKHVAMLQYVKGNLENYQKAWEQRAAFLSKDPVHNIRKFDAYPLYDTEESKLFTIEFAKKAAAQHVLYEERHGPFAEEFIISAAEDMPAHLWWDKYGFCVKELQTVACYVLSQCPTASIIERINSDFAFIKDKKRNRLKHDRADKLVALFHNLRMVNKMKKCAYVESAVGWNEEDMHTGIQKWGVTHYDIKST
;
A
#
# COMPACT_ATOMS: atom_id res chain seq x y z
N MET A 1 1.65 10.13 -16.22
CA MET A 1 0.24 9.78 -15.95
C MET A 1 -0.58 11.00 -15.55
N GLU A 2 -0.04 11.94 -14.76
CA GLU A 2 -0.73 13.18 -14.36
C GLU A 2 -1.44 13.91 -15.51
N LYS A 3 -0.79 14.15 -16.65
CA LYS A 3 -1.45 14.76 -17.81
C LYS A 3 -2.65 13.97 -18.33
N ALA A 4 -2.58 12.64 -18.31
CA ALA A 4 -3.70 11.81 -18.72
C ALA A 4 -4.84 11.88 -17.71
N TRP A 5 -4.52 11.90 -16.41
CA TRP A 5 -5.53 12.11 -15.37
C TRP A 5 -6.18 13.48 -15.46
N GLY A 6 -5.41 14.55 -15.66
CA GLY A 6 -5.96 15.90 -15.86
C GLY A 6 -7.01 15.91 -16.96
N LEU A 7 -6.70 15.34 -18.13
CA LEU A 7 -7.66 15.24 -19.23
C LEU A 7 -8.92 14.43 -18.86
N VAL A 8 -8.81 13.35 -18.09
CA VAL A 8 -9.99 12.60 -17.65
C VAL A 8 -10.79 13.38 -16.61
N LEU A 9 -10.13 14.04 -15.65
CA LEU A 9 -10.82 14.75 -14.58
C LEU A 9 -11.50 16.05 -15.07
N ASP A 10 -10.92 16.70 -16.08
CA ASP A 10 -11.53 17.84 -16.76
C ASP A 10 -12.83 17.43 -17.50
N GLU A 11 -12.83 16.24 -18.10
CA GLU A 11 -13.97 15.71 -18.87
C GLU A 11 -15.06 15.08 -17.98
N PHE A 12 -14.66 14.50 -16.85
CA PHE A 12 -15.52 13.75 -15.96
C PHE A 12 -15.49 14.34 -14.54
N PRO A 13 -16.17 15.49 -14.29
CA PRO A 13 -16.12 16.21 -13.01
C PRO A 13 -16.59 15.44 -11.77
N TRP A 14 -17.19 14.25 -11.91
CA TRP A 14 -17.54 13.37 -10.79
C TRP A 14 -16.52 12.25 -10.53
N MET A 15 -15.47 12.15 -11.36
CA MET A 15 -14.36 11.24 -11.12
C MET A 15 -13.31 11.88 -10.23
N MET A 16 -12.59 11.05 -9.49
CA MET A 16 -11.41 11.41 -8.71
C MET A 16 -10.33 10.39 -9.03
N ALA A 17 -9.07 10.83 -9.10
CA ALA A 17 -7.92 9.95 -9.29
C ALA A 17 -7.20 9.76 -7.96
N ILE A 18 -7.07 8.50 -7.53
CA ILE A 18 -6.36 8.14 -6.29
C ILE A 18 -4.99 7.58 -6.68
N PRO A 19 -3.89 8.25 -6.32
CA PRO A 19 -2.55 7.68 -6.48
C PRO A 19 -2.43 6.37 -5.69
N CYS A 20 -1.72 5.39 -6.25
CA CYS A 20 -1.50 4.12 -5.56
C CYS A 20 -0.59 4.31 -4.35
N VAL A 21 -1.15 4.27 -3.13
CA VAL A 21 -0.43 4.56 -1.88
C VAL A 21 0.72 3.58 -1.65
N THR A 22 0.52 2.28 -1.93
CA THR A 22 1.60 1.29 -1.81
C THR A 22 2.75 1.54 -2.80
N HIS A 23 2.45 2.10 -3.98
CA HIS A 23 3.47 2.50 -4.93
C HIS A 23 4.23 3.73 -4.42
N VAL A 24 3.54 4.76 -3.95
CA VAL A 24 4.16 5.97 -3.38
C VAL A 24 5.07 5.61 -2.20
N LEU A 25 4.61 4.77 -1.27
CA LEU A 25 5.41 4.29 -0.14
C LEU A 25 6.61 3.45 -0.61
N SER A 26 6.44 2.61 -1.63
CA SER A 26 7.56 1.87 -2.22
C SER A 26 8.59 2.80 -2.87
N LEU A 27 8.16 3.93 -3.45
CA LEU A 27 9.07 4.94 -3.98
C LEU A 27 9.77 5.71 -2.86
N LEU A 28 9.10 6.02 -1.75
CA LEU A 28 9.73 6.58 -0.57
C LEU A 28 10.84 5.67 -0.04
N MET A 29 10.56 4.36 0.11
CA MET A 29 11.60 3.39 0.50
C MET A 29 12.76 3.32 -0.49
N LYS A 30 12.48 3.48 -1.79
CA LYS A 30 13.51 3.58 -2.83
C LYS A 30 14.38 4.82 -2.63
N ASP A 31 13.79 5.98 -2.39
CA ASP A 31 14.54 7.22 -2.18
C ASP A 31 15.47 7.05 -0.99
N VAL A 32 14.95 6.59 0.15
CA VAL A 32 15.77 6.31 1.34
C VAL A 32 16.90 5.33 1.04
N GLY A 33 16.59 4.20 0.40
CA GLY A 33 17.58 3.16 0.13
C GLY A 33 18.62 3.49 -0.95
N SER A 34 18.32 4.40 -1.88
CA SER A 34 19.19 4.66 -3.04
C SER A 34 19.83 6.05 -3.06
N LYS A 35 19.19 7.05 -2.45
CA LYS A 35 19.68 8.43 -2.42
C LYS A 35 20.46 8.75 -1.15
N VAL A 36 20.19 8.08 -0.02
CA VAL A 36 21.00 8.24 1.21
C VAL A 36 22.27 7.39 1.08
N PRO A 37 23.47 7.99 0.94
CA PRO A 37 24.69 7.22 0.65
C PRO A 37 25.03 6.21 1.75
N ALA A 38 24.82 6.58 3.01
CA ALA A 38 25.07 5.71 4.16
C ALA A 38 24.19 4.43 4.12
N ILE A 39 22.91 4.57 3.76
CA ILE A 39 21.98 3.43 3.65
C ILE A 39 22.26 2.62 2.39
N SER A 40 22.51 3.28 1.26
CA SER A 40 22.84 2.60 0.00
C SER A 40 24.08 1.71 0.13
N GLN A 41 25.14 2.24 0.77
CA GLN A 41 26.33 1.45 1.10
C GLN A 41 25.99 0.28 2.04
N LEU A 42 25.21 0.54 3.10
CA LEU A 42 24.82 -0.48 4.06
C LEU A 42 24.03 -1.62 3.40
N ILE A 43 23.12 -1.33 2.47
CA ILE A 43 22.34 -2.34 1.75
C ILE A 43 23.27 -3.28 0.94
N GLU A 44 24.34 -2.76 0.34
CA GLU A 44 25.32 -3.61 -0.33
C GLU A 44 26.13 -4.47 0.66
N GLU A 45 26.46 -3.93 1.84
CA GLU A 45 27.09 -4.70 2.93
C GLU A 45 26.17 -5.81 3.47
N GLU A 46 24.89 -5.50 3.71
CA GLU A 46 23.84 -6.47 4.08
C GLU A 46 23.74 -7.58 3.02
N ARG A 47 23.74 -7.20 1.74
CA ARG A 47 23.70 -8.15 0.62
C ARG A 47 24.93 -9.06 0.58
N ILE A 48 26.12 -8.54 0.91
CA ILE A 48 27.35 -9.36 1.01
C ILE A 48 27.19 -10.40 2.12
N VAL A 49 26.76 -9.98 3.32
CA VAL A 49 26.57 -10.87 4.47
C VAL A 49 25.53 -11.94 4.15
N VAL A 50 24.33 -11.53 3.74
CA VAL A 50 23.25 -12.46 3.37
C VAL A 50 23.69 -13.38 2.23
N GLY A 51 24.30 -12.84 1.18
CA GLY A 51 24.76 -13.61 0.03
C GLY A 51 25.82 -14.64 0.39
N TRP A 52 26.75 -14.30 1.29
CA TRP A 52 27.77 -15.23 1.76
C TRP A 52 27.15 -16.38 2.56
N PHE A 53 26.44 -16.06 3.65
CA PHE A 53 25.92 -17.08 4.55
C PHE A 53 24.76 -17.89 3.96
N ALA A 54 23.99 -17.35 3.01
CA ALA A 54 22.87 -18.08 2.41
C ALA A 54 23.27 -18.99 1.24
N ASN A 55 24.42 -18.74 0.58
CA ASN A 55 24.81 -19.47 -0.63
C ASN A 55 25.99 -20.45 -0.42
N HIS A 56 26.65 -20.43 0.74
CA HIS A 56 27.78 -21.32 1.04
C HIS A 56 27.37 -22.36 2.09
N GLN A 57 27.54 -23.64 1.73
CA GLN A 57 27.02 -24.77 2.52
C GLN A 57 27.58 -24.81 3.95
N LYS A 58 28.91 -24.70 4.12
CA LYS A 58 29.54 -24.79 5.44
C LYS A 58 29.20 -23.60 6.35
N PRO A 59 29.30 -22.32 5.92
CA PRO A 59 28.82 -21.18 6.70
C PRO A 59 27.34 -21.29 7.08
N LEU A 60 26.47 -21.70 6.14
CA LEU A 60 25.04 -21.86 6.40
C LEU A 60 24.76 -22.96 7.42
N ALA A 61 25.46 -24.10 7.34
CA ALA A 61 25.28 -25.21 8.26
C ALA A 61 25.67 -24.82 9.70
N ILE A 62 26.79 -24.12 9.88
CA ILE A 62 27.22 -23.64 11.20
C ILE A 62 26.21 -22.63 11.73
N LEU A 63 25.77 -21.66 10.93
CA LEU A 63 24.76 -20.67 11.33
C LEU A 63 23.45 -21.33 11.79
N ARG A 64 22.95 -22.32 11.03
CA ARG A 64 21.75 -23.07 11.40
C ARG A 64 21.94 -23.83 12.70
N GLN A 65 23.11 -24.42 12.92
CA GLN A 65 23.43 -25.08 14.18
C GLN A 65 23.40 -24.09 15.34
N LYS A 66 24.02 -22.91 15.21
CA LYS A 66 23.96 -21.86 16.26
C LYS A 66 22.52 -21.41 16.54
N CYS A 67 21.68 -21.27 15.52
CA CYS A 67 20.27 -20.94 15.70
C CYS A 67 19.50 -22.04 16.43
N LEU A 68 19.74 -23.32 16.09
CA LEU A 68 19.13 -24.46 16.76
C LEU A 68 19.56 -24.54 18.24
N ASP A 69 20.84 -24.32 18.52
CA ASP A 69 21.37 -24.34 19.88
C ASP A 69 20.76 -23.23 20.74
N MET A 70 20.50 -22.05 20.15
CA MET A 70 19.93 -20.90 20.86
C MET A 70 18.40 -20.94 21.03
N TRP A 71 17.67 -21.43 20.03
CA TRP A 71 16.21 -21.26 19.96
C TRP A 71 15.42 -22.56 19.75
N GLY A 72 16.09 -23.70 19.54
CA GLY A 72 15.42 -24.98 19.26
C GLY A 72 14.81 -25.08 17.85
N HIS A 73 14.95 -24.06 17.00
CA HIS A 73 14.52 -24.07 15.61
C HIS A 73 15.48 -23.26 14.72
N SER A 74 15.50 -23.56 13.42
CA SER A 74 16.27 -22.73 12.46
C SER A 74 15.57 -21.39 12.22
N LYS A 75 16.37 -20.34 11.98
CA LYS A 75 15.90 -19.03 11.55
C LYS A 75 16.69 -18.58 10.33
N GLU A 76 16.06 -18.66 9.15
CA GLU A 76 16.75 -18.48 7.87
C GLU A 76 17.04 -17.01 7.55
N LEU A 77 18.04 -16.75 6.70
CA LEU A 77 18.28 -15.41 6.15
C LEU A 77 17.18 -15.03 5.16
N VAL A 78 16.83 -13.74 5.13
CA VAL A 78 15.92 -13.17 4.12
C VAL A 78 16.78 -12.59 3.00
N LYS A 79 16.38 -12.79 1.75
CA LYS A 79 17.02 -12.17 0.57
C LYS A 79 16.12 -11.06 0.03
N ALA A 80 16.71 -9.92 -0.26
CA ALA A 80 16.01 -8.83 -0.92
C ALA A 80 15.55 -9.24 -2.33
N ALA A 81 14.34 -8.83 -2.71
CA ALA A 81 13.85 -8.95 -4.07
C ALA A 81 14.20 -7.65 -4.82
N ALA A 82 14.87 -7.77 -5.96
CA ALA A 82 15.41 -6.62 -6.72
C ALA A 82 14.36 -5.54 -7.09
N THR A 83 13.08 -5.92 -7.18
CA THR A 83 11.98 -5.02 -7.56
C THR A 83 11.10 -4.57 -6.39
N ARG A 84 11.42 -4.95 -5.14
CA ARG A 84 10.60 -4.63 -3.95
C ARG A 84 11.46 -4.00 -2.86
N PHE A 85 11.54 -2.67 -2.86
CA PHE A 85 12.40 -1.90 -1.93
C PHE A 85 12.15 -2.21 -0.45
N GLY A 86 10.90 -2.51 -0.07
CA GLY A 86 10.58 -2.92 1.30
C GLY A 86 11.22 -4.23 1.78
N THR A 87 11.79 -5.03 0.87
CA THR A 87 12.52 -6.24 1.28
C THR A 87 13.85 -5.94 1.95
N ASN A 88 14.47 -4.78 1.70
CA ASN A 88 15.72 -4.40 2.37
C ASN A 88 15.50 -4.17 3.88
N THR A 89 14.38 -3.56 4.28
CA THR A 89 14.00 -3.42 5.69
C THR A 89 13.86 -4.78 6.39
N LEU A 90 13.26 -5.76 5.71
CA LEU A 90 13.14 -7.13 6.24
C LEU A 90 14.49 -7.84 6.35
N VAL A 91 15.41 -7.57 5.41
CA VAL A 91 16.79 -8.06 5.49
C VAL A 91 17.47 -7.52 6.74
N GLY A 92 17.46 -6.20 6.95
CA GLY A 92 18.02 -5.57 8.14
C GLY A 92 17.41 -6.11 9.43
N GLN A 93 16.08 -6.18 9.52
CA GLN A 93 15.38 -6.72 10.69
C GLN A 93 15.76 -8.19 10.97
N ARG A 94 15.88 -9.02 9.92
CA ARG A 94 16.33 -10.42 10.07
C ARG A 94 17.78 -10.51 10.49
N LEU A 95 18.65 -9.64 9.96
CA LEU A 95 20.06 -9.59 10.35
C LEU A 95 20.20 -9.24 11.83
N LEU A 96 19.51 -8.22 12.34
CA LEU A 96 19.53 -7.88 13.78
C LEU A 96 19.09 -9.06 14.65
N GLN A 97 18.07 -9.80 14.23
CA GLN A 97 17.64 -11.01 14.93
C GLN A 97 18.70 -12.12 14.91
N LEU A 98 19.56 -12.17 13.89
CA LEU A 98 20.61 -13.16 13.70
C LEU A 98 21.99 -12.66 14.13
N GLU A 99 22.11 -11.47 14.73
CA GLU A 99 23.39 -10.86 15.08
C GLU A 99 24.26 -11.81 15.92
N VAL A 100 23.72 -12.33 17.03
CA VAL A 100 24.45 -13.21 17.95
C VAL A 100 24.86 -14.53 17.26
N PRO A 101 23.95 -15.29 16.62
CA PRO A 101 24.34 -16.48 15.85
C PRO A 101 25.37 -16.22 14.75
N LEU A 102 25.29 -15.09 14.04
CA LEU A 102 26.24 -14.73 12.99
C LEU A 102 27.63 -14.46 13.57
N ARG A 103 27.72 -13.69 14.66
CA ARG A 103 28.99 -13.46 15.39
C ARG A 103 29.60 -14.77 15.89
N GLN A 104 28.79 -15.67 16.46
CA GLN A 104 29.26 -16.99 16.89
C GLN A 104 29.72 -17.86 15.72
N THR A 105 29.07 -17.74 14.56
CA THR A 105 29.44 -18.49 13.36
C THR A 105 30.84 -18.10 12.87
N VAL A 106 31.14 -16.80 12.80
CA VAL A 106 32.46 -16.33 12.33
C VAL A 106 33.58 -16.56 13.34
N SER A 107 33.23 -16.73 14.62
CA SER A 107 34.16 -17.12 15.69
C SER A 107 34.27 -18.64 15.88
N ASP A 108 33.51 -19.44 15.14
CA ASP A 108 33.50 -20.90 15.29
C ASP A 108 34.82 -21.52 14.80
N VAL A 109 35.33 -22.51 15.53
CA VAL A 109 36.60 -23.18 15.23
C VAL A 109 36.58 -23.82 13.83
N GLU A 110 35.46 -24.43 13.43
CA GLU A 110 35.31 -25.06 12.12
C GLU A 110 35.20 -24.03 10.99
N TYR A 111 34.67 -22.85 11.28
CA TYR A 111 34.63 -21.73 10.33
C TYR A 111 36.03 -21.13 10.13
N LEU A 112 36.77 -20.89 11.23
CA LEU A 112 38.10 -20.29 11.19
C LEU A 112 39.15 -21.17 10.51
N LYS A 113 39.03 -22.51 10.61
CA LYS A 113 39.88 -23.48 9.90
C LYS A 113 39.90 -23.29 8.38
N GLU A 114 38.78 -22.84 7.80
CA GLU A 114 38.62 -22.68 6.34
C GLU A 114 39.36 -21.45 5.80
N ARG A 115 39.70 -20.48 6.66
CA ARG A 115 40.44 -19.26 6.30
C ARG A 115 39.85 -18.55 5.06
N TYR A 116 38.53 -18.36 5.06
CA TYR A 116 37.83 -17.72 3.94
C TYR A 116 38.44 -16.37 3.57
N ARG A 117 38.74 -16.20 2.28
CA ARG A 117 39.24 -14.95 1.68
C ARG A 117 38.32 -14.52 0.55
N ASP A 118 38.36 -13.23 0.23
CA ASP A 118 37.64 -12.71 -0.92
C ASP A 118 38.26 -13.20 -2.24
N LYS A 119 37.42 -13.64 -3.17
CA LYS A 119 37.78 -14.07 -4.52
C LYS A 119 36.84 -13.44 -5.55
N ALA A 120 37.17 -13.59 -6.83
CA ALA A 120 36.29 -13.20 -7.92
C ALA A 120 34.96 -13.96 -7.85
N ASN A 121 33.88 -13.34 -8.34
CA ASN A 121 32.58 -13.99 -8.42
C ASN A 121 32.62 -15.13 -9.45
N GLU A 122 32.01 -16.26 -9.13
CA GLU A 122 31.82 -17.36 -10.07
C GLU A 122 30.42 -17.23 -10.70
N MET A 123 30.32 -17.40 -12.01
CA MET A 123 29.04 -17.47 -12.72
C MET A 123 28.83 -18.90 -13.21
N GLU A 124 27.73 -19.49 -12.75
CA GLU A 124 27.29 -20.81 -13.17
C GLU A 124 26.03 -20.64 -14.02
N THR A 125 26.09 -20.99 -15.31
CA THR A 125 24.93 -20.98 -16.20
C THR A 125 24.25 -22.35 -16.13
N THR A 126 23.13 -22.44 -15.41
CA THR A 126 22.31 -23.66 -15.39
C THR A 126 21.07 -23.47 -16.23
N GLY A 127 21.03 -24.04 -17.44
CA GLY A 127 19.85 -24.20 -18.30
C GLY A 127 19.09 -22.92 -18.69
N CYS A 128 18.37 -22.32 -17.74
CA CYS A 128 17.56 -21.11 -17.90
C CYS A 128 17.93 -19.96 -16.94
N GLU A 129 18.92 -20.13 -16.06
CA GLU A 129 19.32 -19.12 -15.08
C GLU A 129 20.84 -19.02 -14.94
N ASN A 130 21.33 -17.78 -14.81
CA ASN A 130 22.70 -17.49 -14.40
C ASN A 130 22.73 -17.36 -12.88
N LYS A 131 23.47 -18.25 -12.20
CA LYS A 131 23.74 -18.16 -10.76
C LYS A 131 25.10 -17.55 -10.53
N THR A 132 25.12 -16.34 -9.99
CA THR A 132 26.36 -15.70 -9.54
C THR A 132 26.62 -16.07 -8.08
N ARG A 133 27.72 -16.77 -7.81
CA ARG A 133 28.22 -17.03 -6.46
C ARG A 133 29.27 -15.98 -6.11
N THR A 134 28.96 -15.16 -5.11
CA THR A 134 29.86 -14.12 -4.62
C THR A 134 30.78 -14.67 -3.54
N HIS A 135 32.08 -14.69 -3.80
CA HIS A 135 33.09 -15.19 -2.87
C HIS A 135 33.63 -14.06 -1.99
N LYS A 136 32.80 -13.57 -1.07
CA LYS A 136 33.10 -12.41 -0.20
C LYS A 136 33.24 -12.78 1.28
N GLY A 137 33.75 -13.98 1.57
CA GLY A 137 33.79 -14.52 2.93
C GLY A 137 34.70 -13.79 3.90
N GLY A 138 35.79 -13.18 3.40
CA GLY A 138 36.67 -12.34 4.23
C GLY A 138 35.97 -11.04 4.63
N THR A 139 35.35 -10.37 3.66
CA THR A 139 34.57 -9.16 3.89
C THR A 139 33.37 -9.41 4.79
N ALA A 140 32.59 -10.48 4.53
CA ALA A 140 31.44 -10.83 5.35
C ALA A 140 31.83 -11.12 6.82
N ALA A 141 32.92 -11.86 7.06
CA ALA A 141 33.42 -12.12 8.40
C ALA A 141 33.87 -10.84 9.12
N LYS A 142 34.56 -9.93 8.41
CA LYS A 142 34.98 -8.63 8.96
C LYS A 142 33.78 -7.77 9.35
N LEU A 143 32.78 -7.67 8.49
CA LEU A 143 31.57 -6.89 8.73
C LEU A 143 30.81 -7.39 9.97
N VAL A 144 30.60 -8.71 10.06
CA VAL A 144 29.89 -9.35 11.20
C VAL A 144 30.67 -9.20 12.51
N SER A 145 32.00 -9.28 12.45
CA SER A 145 32.87 -9.27 13.65
C SER A 145 33.18 -7.88 14.19
N SER A 146 32.87 -6.80 13.45
CA SER A 146 33.23 -5.45 13.89
C SER A 146 32.58 -5.08 15.22
N THR A 147 33.37 -4.48 16.11
CA THR A 147 32.95 -3.95 17.42
C THR A 147 33.40 -2.49 17.59
N THR A 148 33.76 -1.81 16.51
CA THR A 148 34.13 -0.39 16.53
C THR A 148 32.90 0.48 16.79
N ASP A 149 33.15 1.74 17.18
CA ASP A 149 32.18 2.80 17.03
C ASP A 149 31.78 2.87 15.53
N ASP A 150 30.49 3.03 15.23
CA ASP A 150 29.91 2.91 13.87
C ASP A 150 30.01 1.51 13.22
N ASN A 151 29.79 0.45 14.01
CA ASN A 151 29.72 -0.90 13.46
C ASN A 151 28.47 -1.11 12.57
N MET A 152 28.51 -2.15 11.74
CA MET A 152 27.42 -2.50 10.83
C MET A 152 26.08 -2.68 11.55
N TRP A 153 26.06 -3.24 12.75
CA TRP A 153 24.83 -3.56 13.48
C TRP A 153 24.09 -2.32 13.96
N ASP A 154 24.81 -1.30 14.44
CA ASP A 154 24.23 -0.02 14.80
C ASP A 154 23.66 0.70 13.56
N ARG A 155 24.39 0.66 12.44
CA ARG A 155 23.90 1.18 11.16
C ARG A 155 22.65 0.44 10.67
N ILE A 156 22.59 -0.89 10.79
CA ILE A 156 21.38 -1.68 10.48
C ILE A 156 20.21 -1.25 11.38
N ARG A 157 20.44 -1.06 12.68
CA ARG A 157 19.40 -0.63 13.61
C ARG A 157 18.80 0.70 13.17
N MET A 158 19.64 1.69 12.88
CA MET A 158 19.19 3.01 12.42
C MET A 158 18.45 2.93 11.06
N HIS A 159 18.96 2.13 10.12
CA HIS A 159 18.29 1.88 8.83
C HIS A 159 16.91 1.24 9.02
N VAL A 160 16.80 0.23 9.88
CA VAL A 160 15.53 -0.42 10.19
C VAL A 160 14.58 0.55 10.89
N ASP A 161 15.05 1.32 11.86
CA ASP A 161 14.22 2.32 12.57
C ASP A 161 13.68 3.39 11.60
N ALA A 162 14.48 3.80 10.61
CA ALA A 162 14.05 4.75 9.58
C ALA A 162 13.05 4.15 8.57
N THR A 163 13.18 2.87 8.22
CA THR A 163 12.41 2.27 7.12
C THR A 163 11.23 1.40 7.57
N LEU A 164 11.22 0.94 8.82
CA LEU A 164 10.18 0.08 9.37
C LEU A 164 8.81 0.78 9.47
N PRO A 165 8.70 2.06 9.89
CA PRO A 165 7.42 2.77 9.86
C PRO A 165 6.83 2.86 8.44
N ILE A 166 7.67 3.14 7.43
CA ILE A 166 7.26 3.17 6.02
C ILE A 166 6.76 1.78 5.59
N TYR A 167 7.51 0.74 5.95
CA TYR A 167 7.15 -0.64 5.61
C TYR A 167 5.82 -1.06 6.25
N LYS A 168 5.62 -0.77 7.55
CA LYS A 168 4.36 -1.05 8.26
C LYS A 168 3.18 -0.36 7.57
N MET A 169 3.31 0.92 7.24
CA MET A 169 2.28 1.66 6.52
C MET A 169 1.99 1.05 5.14
N LEU A 170 3.04 0.66 4.40
CA LEU A 170 2.89 -0.03 3.12
C LEU A 170 2.09 -1.32 3.28
N ARG A 171 2.39 -2.12 4.30
CA ARG A 171 1.69 -3.38 4.57
C ARG A 171 0.24 -3.17 4.98
N ARG A 172 -0.07 -2.12 5.76
CA ARG A 172 -1.44 -1.74 6.12
C ARG A 172 -2.32 -1.53 4.89
N HIS A 173 -1.76 -0.96 3.82
CA HIS A 173 -2.48 -0.64 2.58
C HIS A 173 -2.32 -1.68 1.46
N ASP A 174 -1.44 -2.67 1.59
CA ASP A 174 -1.18 -3.71 0.58
C ASP A 174 -2.16 -4.90 0.69
N SER A 175 -3.46 -4.60 0.75
CA SER A 175 -4.55 -5.57 0.89
C SER A 175 -5.74 -5.17 -0.01
N SER A 176 -6.81 -5.96 0.00
CA SER A 176 -8.09 -5.58 -0.63
C SER A 176 -9.02 -4.83 0.32
N ALA A 177 -8.59 -4.59 1.56
CA ALA A 177 -9.39 -3.88 2.53
C ALA A 177 -9.52 -2.39 2.15
N PRO A 178 -10.65 -1.75 2.46
CA PRO A 178 -10.86 -0.34 2.17
C PRO A 178 -10.21 0.51 3.28
N THR A 179 -8.93 0.81 3.11
CA THR A 179 -8.09 1.45 4.14
C THR A 179 -7.83 2.93 3.90
N ILE A 180 -8.57 3.57 2.98
CA ILE A 180 -8.29 4.93 2.55
C ILE A 180 -8.39 5.97 3.68
N GLY A 181 -9.30 5.76 4.65
CA GLY A 181 -9.45 6.63 5.83
C GLY A 181 -8.18 6.74 6.68
N LYS A 182 -7.36 5.68 6.70
CA LYS A 182 -6.13 5.57 7.48
C LYS A 182 -4.90 6.17 6.80
N VAL A 183 -5.03 6.62 5.53
CA VAL A 183 -3.86 7.05 4.74
C VAL A 183 -3.32 8.38 5.25
N TYR A 184 -4.20 9.38 5.45
CA TYR A 184 -3.77 10.73 5.85
C TYR A 184 -3.09 10.71 7.23
N SER A 185 -3.71 10.07 8.22
CA SER A 185 -3.12 9.91 9.56
C SER A 185 -1.80 9.14 9.52
N GLY A 186 -1.71 8.07 8.73
CA GLY A 186 -0.46 7.32 8.56
C GLY A 186 0.68 8.18 8.00
N TRP A 187 0.40 9.08 7.06
CA TRP A 187 1.40 10.03 6.55
C TRP A 187 1.83 11.06 7.60
N PHE A 188 0.88 11.55 8.40
CA PHE A 188 1.17 12.47 9.50
C PHE A 188 2.03 11.82 10.59
N GLU A 189 1.70 10.59 11.01
CA GLU A 189 2.48 9.80 11.96
C GLU A 189 3.88 9.49 11.43
N LEU A 190 4.00 9.16 10.15
CA LEU A 190 5.27 8.93 9.49
C LEU A 190 6.15 10.20 9.52
N GLY A 191 5.57 11.36 9.23
CA GLY A 191 6.29 12.65 9.30
C GLY A 191 6.78 12.97 10.72
N LYS A 192 5.97 12.67 11.75
CA LYS A 192 6.39 12.78 13.16
C LYS A 192 7.57 11.86 13.46
N SER A 193 7.53 10.61 13.00
CA SER A 193 8.60 9.64 13.24
C SER A 193 9.96 10.11 12.69
N PHE A 194 9.97 10.76 11.52
CA PHE A 194 11.18 11.32 10.92
C PHE A 194 11.67 12.56 11.65
N THR A 195 10.75 13.42 12.10
CA THR A 195 11.09 14.61 12.88
C THR A 195 11.73 14.26 14.23
N SER A 196 11.31 13.13 14.83
CA SER A 196 11.89 12.63 16.08
C SER A 196 13.14 11.74 15.90
N SER A 197 13.58 11.51 14.66
CA SER A 197 14.74 10.65 14.38
C SER A 197 16.06 11.35 14.69
N ASN A 198 16.95 10.66 15.40
CA ASN A 198 18.32 11.12 15.66
C ASN A 198 19.33 10.63 14.61
N ALA A 199 18.86 10.05 13.50
CA ALA A 199 19.75 9.56 12.45
C ALA A 199 20.47 10.73 11.73
N PRO A 200 21.73 10.55 11.29
CA PRO A 200 22.48 11.57 10.54
C PRO A 200 21.78 12.05 9.27
N TYR A 201 20.88 11.22 8.71
CA TYR A 201 20.13 11.47 7.49
C TYR A 201 18.65 11.84 7.76
N ALA A 202 18.29 12.26 8.98
CA ALA A 202 16.91 12.62 9.31
C ALA A 202 16.35 13.76 8.43
N ALA A 203 17.20 14.70 8.02
CA ALA A 203 16.83 15.76 7.08
C ALA A 203 16.41 15.20 5.71
N ASP A 204 17.18 14.26 5.15
CA ASP A 204 16.85 13.59 3.88
C ASP A 204 15.52 12.83 3.99
N LEU A 205 15.26 12.16 5.13
CA LEU A 205 13.99 11.45 5.35
C LEU A 205 12.78 12.40 5.32
N LYS A 206 12.93 13.58 5.90
CA LYS A 206 11.89 14.60 5.93
C LYS A 206 11.63 15.16 4.53
N GLU A 207 12.68 15.50 3.79
CA GLU A 207 12.54 15.98 2.40
C GLU A 207 11.86 14.93 1.51
N PHE A 208 12.28 13.67 1.57
CA PHE A 208 11.65 12.61 0.79
C PHE A 208 10.19 12.35 1.22
N HIS A 209 9.87 12.49 2.51
CA HIS A 209 8.50 12.41 3.00
C HIS A 209 7.62 13.50 2.41
N GLU A 210 8.06 14.76 2.47
CA GLU A 210 7.33 15.92 1.96
C GLU A 210 7.12 15.81 0.44
N ASP A 211 8.16 15.45 -0.31
CA ASP A 211 8.10 15.22 -1.76
C ASP A 211 7.08 14.13 -2.12
N ARG A 212 7.08 13.02 -1.36
CA ARG A 212 6.21 11.87 -1.63
C ARG A 212 4.78 12.10 -1.15
N TRP A 213 4.59 12.87 -0.08
CA TRP A 213 3.27 13.33 0.33
C TRP A 213 2.67 14.24 -0.74
N SER A 214 3.42 15.25 -1.21
CA SER A 214 2.99 16.14 -2.29
C SER A 214 2.63 15.38 -3.57
N TYR A 215 3.41 14.34 -3.91
CA TYR A 215 3.13 13.47 -5.06
C TYR A 215 1.90 12.56 -4.88
N GLY A 216 1.67 12.06 -3.66
CA GLY A 216 0.65 11.06 -3.35
C GLY A 216 -0.67 11.62 -2.82
N HIS A 217 -0.68 12.88 -2.37
CA HIS A 217 -1.84 13.53 -1.77
C HIS A 217 -2.93 13.81 -2.80
N CYS A 218 -4.18 13.71 -2.35
CA CYS A 218 -5.36 14.20 -3.07
C CYS A 218 -6.51 14.42 -2.08
N ASP A 219 -7.46 15.28 -2.48
CA ASP A 219 -8.59 15.73 -1.66
C ASP A 219 -9.38 14.62 -0.97
N ILE A 220 -9.55 13.47 -1.66
CA ILE A 220 -10.29 12.33 -1.13
C ILE A 220 -9.59 11.67 0.07
N LEU A 221 -8.27 11.77 0.19
CA LEU A 221 -7.55 11.25 1.38
C LEU A 221 -7.87 12.09 2.62
N ALA A 222 -7.93 13.42 2.46
CA ALA A 222 -8.35 14.34 3.51
C ALA A 222 -9.81 14.10 3.91
N ALA A 223 -10.70 13.95 2.93
CA ALA A 223 -12.10 13.62 3.18
C ALA A 223 -12.26 12.28 3.90
N ALA A 224 -11.52 11.25 3.47
CA ALA A 224 -11.56 9.93 4.09
C ALA A 224 -11.12 9.98 5.55
N TYR A 225 -10.06 10.73 5.85
CA TYR A 225 -9.57 10.91 7.22
C TYR A 225 -10.61 11.54 8.14
N MET A 226 -11.29 12.59 7.68
CA MET A 226 -12.31 13.26 8.48
C MET A 226 -13.60 12.44 8.65
N LEU A 227 -13.89 11.54 7.71
CA LEU A 227 -15.07 10.67 7.74
C LEU A 227 -14.84 9.36 8.47
N ASP A 228 -13.60 8.93 8.71
CA ASP A 228 -13.31 7.67 9.39
C ASP A 228 -13.62 7.80 10.89
N PRO A 229 -14.49 6.96 11.48
CA PRO A 229 -14.81 7.00 12.90
C PRO A 229 -13.61 6.81 13.84
N GLU A 230 -12.52 6.19 13.37
CA GLU A 230 -11.26 6.06 14.12
C GLU A 230 -10.70 7.41 14.57
N PHE A 231 -10.92 8.46 13.78
CA PHE A 231 -10.34 9.78 14.01
C PHE A 231 -11.37 10.79 14.52
N LEU A 232 -12.54 10.32 14.95
CA LEU A 232 -13.57 11.17 15.52
C LEU A 232 -13.07 11.84 16.81
N GLY A 233 -12.97 13.17 16.79
CA GLY A 233 -12.45 13.98 17.89
C GLY A 233 -11.03 14.51 17.65
N HIS A 234 -10.39 14.17 16.54
CA HIS A 234 -9.18 14.86 16.09
C HIS A 234 -9.49 16.32 15.72
N ASP A 235 -8.55 17.23 16.01
CA ASP A 235 -8.67 18.64 15.60
C ASP A 235 -8.31 18.80 14.12
N PHE A 236 -9.34 18.71 13.26
CA PHE A 236 -9.19 18.91 11.82
C PHE A 236 -9.01 20.38 11.42
N ASN A 237 -9.18 21.34 12.35
CA ASN A 237 -9.00 22.76 12.05
C ASN A 237 -7.54 23.19 12.09
N ALA A 238 -6.67 22.37 12.69
CA ALA A 238 -5.24 22.60 12.72
C ALA A 238 -4.60 22.59 11.31
N GLU A 239 -5.20 21.86 10.35
CA GLU A 239 -4.68 21.71 8.99
C GLU A 239 -5.74 22.05 7.93
N PRO A 240 -5.66 23.26 7.31
CA PRO A 240 -6.67 23.74 6.35
C PRO A 240 -6.85 22.85 5.11
N GLU A 241 -5.82 22.09 4.73
CA GLU A 241 -5.86 21.12 3.63
C GLU A 241 -7.00 20.10 3.84
N ILE A 242 -7.24 19.67 5.09
CA ILE A 242 -8.23 18.63 5.42
C ILE A 242 -9.64 19.11 5.06
N LYS A 243 -10.04 20.29 5.56
CA LYS A 243 -11.37 20.85 5.27
C LYS A 243 -11.53 21.18 3.79
N THR A 244 -10.46 21.65 3.13
CA THR A 244 -10.46 21.93 1.69
C THR A 244 -10.73 20.66 0.88
N GLY A 245 -9.98 19.59 1.15
CA GLY A 245 -10.14 18.30 0.48
C GLY A 245 -11.50 17.66 0.75
N PHE A 246 -12.02 17.80 1.96
CA PHE A 246 -13.38 17.35 2.28
C PHE A 246 -14.45 18.03 1.41
N PHE A 247 -14.44 19.37 1.33
CA PHE A 247 -15.44 20.10 0.55
C PHE A 247 -15.30 19.84 -0.95
N ALA A 248 -14.08 19.69 -1.47
CA ALA A 248 -13.85 19.29 -2.86
C ALA A 248 -14.44 17.89 -3.14
N THR A 249 -14.16 16.93 -2.25
CA THR A 249 -14.68 15.55 -2.37
C THR A 249 -16.20 15.50 -2.33
N ILE A 250 -16.85 16.27 -1.45
CA ILE A 250 -18.32 16.38 -1.41
C ILE A 250 -18.87 16.82 -2.77
N LYS A 251 -18.26 17.81 -3.42
CA LYS A 251 -18.70 18.30 -4.74
C LYS A 251 -18.59 17.23 -5.81
N HIS A 252 -17.50 16.46 -5.83
CA HIS A 252 -17.35 15.32 -6.75
C HIS A 252 -18.43 14.26 -6.53
N VAL A 253 -18.71 13.89 -5.28
CA VAL A 253 -19.78 12.91 -4.96
C VAL A 253 -21.17 13.48 -5.30
N ALA A 254 -21.40 14.77 -5.09
CA ALA A 254 -22.65 15.42 -5.46
C ALA A 254 -22.88 15.36 -6.98
N MET A 255 -21.86 15.69 -7.78
CA MET A 255 -21.91 15.57 -9.23
C MET A 255 -22.14 14.11 -9.65
N LEU A 256 -21.52 13.14 -8.96
CA LEU A 256 -21.78 11.71 -9.19
C LEU A 256 -23.25 11.36 -8.95
N GLN A 257 -23.86 11.84 -7.86
CA GLN A 257 -25.28 11.60 -7.59
C GLN A 257 -26.17 12.22 -8.66
N TYR A 258 -25.85 13.43 -9.12
CA TYR A 258 -26.58 14.07 -10.21
C TYR A 258 -26.53 13.25 -11.51
N VAL A 259 -25.33 12.81 -11.90
CA VAL A 259 -25.12 12.00 -13.10
C VAL A 259 -25.85 10.66 -13.00
N LYS A 260 -25.82 10.01 -11.83
CA LYS A 260 -26.58 8.77 -11.59
C LYS A 260 -28.08 8.97 -11.69
N GLY A 261 -28.61 10.10 -11.21
CA GLY A 261 -30.03 10.46 -11.35
C GLY A 261 -30.46 10.71 -12.79
N ASN A 262 -29.51 11.04 -13.67
CA ASN A 262 -29.73 11.37 -15.08
C ASN A 262 -29.08 10.36 -16.04
N LEU A 263 -28.82 9.13 -15.56
CA LEU A 263 -28.00 8.15 -16.28
C LEU A 263 -28.54 7.83 -17.67
N GLU A 264 -29.86 7.75 -17.85
CA GLU A 264 -30.47 7.49 -19.15
C GLU A 264 -30.15 8.58 -20.19
N ASN A 265 -30.11 9.84 -19.77
CA ASN A 265 -29.80 10.97 -20.66
C ASN A 265 -28.33 10.94 -21.06
N TYR A 266 -27.44 10.73 -20.08
CA TYR A 266 -26.01 10.61 -20.34
C TYR A 266 -25.68 9.37 -21.17
N GLN A 267 -26.34 8.23 -20.93
CA GLN A 267 -26.16 7.02 -21.73
C GLN A 267 -26.53 7.27 -23.21
N LYS A 268 -27.67 7.89 -23.49
CA LYS A 268 -28.06 8.25 -24.86
C LYS A 268 -27.02 9.15 -25.52
N ALA A 269 -26.50 10.14 -24.81
CA ALA A 269 -25.45 11.03 -25.32
C ALA A 269 -24.14 10.26 -25.63
N TRP A 270 -23.74 9.33 -24.75
CA TRP A 270 -22.58 8.47 -24.96
C TRP A 270 -22.77 7.49 -26.13
N GLU A 271 -23.96 6.92 -26.32
CA GLU A 271 -24.29 6.05 -27.46
C GLU A 271 -24.23 6.82 -28.78
N GLN A 272 -24.78 8.05 -28.81
CA GLN A 272 -24.68 8.94 -29.97
C GLN A 272 -23.22 9.24 -30.30
N ARG A 273 -22.40 9.52 -29.28
CA ARG A 273 -20.97 9.76 -29.46
C ARG A 273 -20.25 8.51 -29.96
N ALA A 274 -20.54 7.33 -29.42
CA ALA A 274 -19.95 6.07 -29.89
C ALA A 274 -20.29 5.80 -31.36
N ALA A 275 -21.55 6.02 -31.76
CA ALA A 275 -22.00 5.92 -33.15
C ALA A 275 -21.38 6.99 -34.07
N PHE A 276 -21.07 8.18 -33.54
CA PHE A 276 -20.34 9.21 -34.27
C PHE A 276 -18.87 8.81 -34.50
N LEU A 277 -18.19 8.34 -33.46
CA LEU A 277 -16.81 7.87 -33.56
C LEU A 277 -16.67 6.67 -34.50
N SER A 278 -17.63 5.74 -34.50
CA SER A 278 -17.55 4.54 -35.35
C SER A 278 -17.59 4.86 -36.85
N LYS A 279 -18.10 6.02 -37.26
CA LYS A 279 -18.17 6.43 -38.67
C LYS A 279 -16.81 6.80 -39.25
N ASP A 280 -15.97 7.47 -38.46
CA ASP A 280 -14.59 7.82 -38.82
C ASP A 280 -13.74 7.94 -37.54
N PRO A 281 -13.20 6.82 -37.04
CA PRO A 281 -12.48 6.81 -35.76
C PRO A 281 -11.24 7.71 -35.75
N VAL A 282 -10.62 7.95 -36.91
CA VAL A 282 -9.34 8.67 -36.99
C VAL A 282 -9.55 10.18 -36.92
N HIS A 283 -10.57 10.70 -37.60
CA HIS A 283 -10.84 12.14 -37.61
C HIS A 283 -11.81 12.57 -36.50
N ASN A 284 -12.80 11.74 -36.17
CA ASN A 284 -13.82 12.13 -35.20
C ASN A 284 -13.31 12.11 -33.76
N ILE A 285 -12.30 11.31 -33.43
CA ILE A 285 -11.70 11.30 -32.09
C ILE A 285 -11.06 12.64 -31.70
N ARG A 286 -10.71 13.48 -32.69
CA ARG A 286 -10.11 14.81 -32.47
C ARG A 286 -11.16 15.90 -32.19
N LYS A 287 -12.45 15.61 -32.33
CA LYS A 287 -13.55 16.57 -32.14
C LYS A 287 -14.11 16.43 -30.72
N PHE A 288 -13.86 17.45 -29.89
CA PHE A 288 -14.27 17.48 -28.48
C PHE A 288 -15.75 17.87 -28.28
N ASP A 289 -16.40 18.43 -29.30
CA ASP A 289 -17.76 18.98 -29.19
C ASP A 289 -18.87 17.92 -28.98
N ALA A 290 -18.51 16.62 -29.00
CA ALA A 290 -19.43 15.50 -28.91
C ALA A 290 -19.51 14.85 -27.52
N TYR A 291 -18.81 15.37 -26.51
CA TYR A 291 -18.91 14.86 -25.13
C TYR A 291 -20.17 15.39 -24.44
N PRO A 292 -20.83 14.60 -23.57
CA PRO A 292 -21.94 15.10 -22.79
C PRO A 292 -21.50 16.26 -21.89
N LEU A 293 -22.34 17.29 -21.76
CA LEU A 293 -22.09 18.42 -20.87
C LEU A 293 -22.56 18.10 -19.45
N TYR A 294 -21.67 18.26 -18.49
CA TYR A 294 -21.96 18.00 -17.07
C TYR A 294 -22.12 19.26 -16.25
N ASP A 295 -21.54 20.38 -16.67
CA ASP A 295 -21.59 21.67 -15.97
C ASP A 295 -22.80 22.51 -16.43
N THR A 296 -24.02 21.99 -16.20
CA THR A 296 -25.26 22.72 -16.47
C THR A 296 -25.68 23.53 -15.25
N GLU A 297 -26.52 24.54 -15.42
CA GLU A 297 -27.06 25.29 -14.28
C GLU A 297 -27.83 24.39 -13.29
N GLU A 298 -28.50 23.36 -13.82
CA GLU A 298 -29.21 22.37 -13.00
C GLU A 298 -28.23 21.53 -12.16
N SER A 299 -27.14 21.04 -12.75
CA SER A 299 -26.16 20.23 -12.02
C SER A 299 -25.38 21.05 -10.98
N LYS A 300 -25.10 22.32 -11.27
CA LYS A 300 -24.51 23.27 -10.31
C LYS A 300 -25.42 23.49 -9.11
N LEU A 301 -26.70 23.78 -9.35
CA LEU A 301 -27.68 23.99 -8.28
C LEU A 301 -27.83 22.74 -7.41
N PHE A 302 -27.93 21.56 -8.04
CA PHE A 302 -27.97 20.29 -7.31
C PHE A 302 -26.71 20.09 -6.45
N THR A 303 -25.53 20.33 -7.03
CA THR A 303 -24.25 20.17 -6.35
C THR A 303 -24.14 21.07 -5.13
N ILE A 304 -24.56 22.33 -5.25
CA ILE A 304 -24.57 23.29 -4.14
C ILE A 304 -25.50 22.83 -3.02
N GLU A 305 -26.73 22.42 -3.35
CA GLU A 305 -27.71 22.02 -2.34
C GLU A 305 -27.31 20.72 -1.64
N PHE A 306 -26.80 19.74 -2.38
CA PHE A 306 -26.24 18.51 -1.80
C PHE A 306 -25.07 18.83 -0.87
N ALA A 307 -24.13 19.66 -1.32
CA ALA A 307 -22.94 19.99 -0.54
C ALA A 307 -23.29 20.74 0.75
N LYS A 308 -24.25 21.67 0.68
CA LYS A 308 -24.77 22.38 1.85
C LYS A 308 -25.36 21.42 2.89
N LYS A 309 -26.16 20.45 2.46
CA LYS A 309 -26.73 19.43 3.35
C LYS A 309 -25.66 18.53 3.95
N ALA A 310 -24.74 18.00 3.12
CA ALA A 310 -23.64 17.16 3.59
C ALA A 310 -22.75 17.88 4.62
N ALA A 311 -22.43 19.16 4.38
CA ALA A 311 -21.65 19.96 5.31
C ALA A 311 -22.39 20.21 6.64
N ALA A 312 -23.69 20.52 6.61
CA ALA A 312 -24.49 20.66 7.83
C ALA A 312 -24.60 19.34 8.60
N GLN A 313 -24.73 18.22 7.90
CA GLN A 313 -24.76 16.89 8.48
C GLN A 313 -23.42 16.48 9.10
N HIS A 314 -22.30 16.93 8.53
CA HIS A 314 -20.98 16.70 9.11
C HIS A 314 -20.88 17.25 10.52
N VAL A 315 -21.43 18.45 10.77
CA VAL A 315 -21.45 19.04 12.11
C VAL A 315 -22.19 18.13 13.10
N LEU A 316 -23.29 17.49 12.69
CA LEU A 316 -24.01 16.56 13.55
C LEU A 316 -23.16 15.32 13.92
N TYR A 317 -22.33 14.86 12.99
CA TYR A 317 -21.42 13.73 13.22
C TYR A 317 -20.24 14.15 14.11
N GLU A 318 -19.58 15.27 13.77
CA GLU A 318 -18.42 15.82 14.48
C GLU A 318 -18.76 16.15 15.95
N GLU A 319 -19.92 16.76 16.20
CA GLU A 319 -20.42 17.12 17.53
C GLU A 319 -21.17 15.97 18.23
N ARG A 320 -21.15 14.75 17.66
CA ARG A 320 -21.79 13.55 18.20
C ARG A 320 -23.26 13.75 18.58
N HIS A 321 -24.03 14.37 17.69
CA HIS A 321 -25.47 14.59 17.89
C HIS A 321 -26.32 13.40 17.42
N GLY A 322 -27.50 13.25 18.03
CA GLY A 322 -28.46 12.19 17.65
C GLY A 322 -27.88 10.80 17.89
N PRO A 323 -28.01 9.85 16.93
CA PRO A 323 -27.46 8.50 17.07
C PRO A 323 -25.95 8.46 17.35
N PHE A 324 -25.18 9.46 16.92
CA PHE A 324 -23.73 9.51 17.15
C PHE A 324 -23.34 9.81 18.61
N ALA A 325 -24.29 10.20 19.47
CA ALA A 325 -24.09 10.38 20.90
C ALA A 325 -23.98 9.05 21.65
N GLU A 326 -24.48 7.95 21.06
CA GLU A 326 -24.53 6.65 21.69
C GLU A 326 -23.16 5.94 21.62
N GLU A 327 -22.56 5.65 22.76
CA GLU A 327 -21.21 5.08 22.84
C GLU A 327 -21.11 3.69 22.16
N PHE A 328 -22.19 2.89 22.22
CA PHE A 328 -22.22 1.59 21.55
C PHE A 328 -22.18 1.72 20.02
N ILE A 329 -22.61 2.86 19.47
CA ILE A 329 -22.55 3.14 18.04
C ILE A 329 -21.11 3.46 17.65
N ILE A 330 -20.43 4.34 18.39
CA ILE A 330 -19.03 4.70 18.10
C ILE A 330 -18.10 3.48 18.27
N SER A 331 -18.19 2.78 19.40
CA SER A 331 -17.35 1.58 19.65
C SER A 331 -17.56 0.46 18.63
N ALA A 332 -18.75 0.34 18.02
CA ALA A 332 -18.97 -0.64 16.96
C ALA A 332 -18.09 -0.41 15.71
N ALA A 333 -17.55 0.79 15.50
CA ALA A 333 -16.65 1.08 14.40
C ALA A 333 -15.26 0.42 14.52
N GLU A 334 -14.85 0.02 15.73
CA GLU A 334 -13.57 -0.68 15.94
C GLU A 334 -13.56 -2.08 15.29
N ASP A 335 -14.74 -2.71 15.19
CA ASP A 335 -14.91 -4.10 14.77
C ASP A 335 -15.39 -4.27 13.32
N MET A 336 -15.55 -3.19 12.55
CA MET A 336 -16.06 -3.26 11.18
C MET A 336 -15.46 -2.22 10.23
N PRO A 337 -15.50 -2.44 8.90
CA PRO A 337 -15.06 -1.44 7.94
C PRO A 337 -15.85 -0.13 8.08
N ALA A 338 -15.16 1.01 8.02
CA ALA A 338 -15.76 2.33 8.24
C ALA A 338 -16.96 2.61 7.31
N HIS A 339 -16.89 2.23 6.03
CA HIS A 339 -18.02 2.41 5.11
C HIS A 339 -19.27 1.58 5.50
N LEU A 340 -19.10 0.39 6.09
CA LEU A 340 -20.24 -0.41 6.59
C LEU A 340 -20.80 0.17 7.88
N TRP A 341 -19.95 0.78 8.71
CA TRP A 341 -20.41 1.54 9.86
C TRP A 341 -21.29 2.71 9.43
N TRP A 342 -20.87 3.46 8.41
CA TRP A 342 -21.66 4.54 7.82
C TRP A 342 -22.96 4.04 7.20
N ASP A 343 -22.95 2.93 6.45
CA ASP A 343 -24.16 2.33 5.87
C ASP A 343 -25.19 1.98 6.97
N LYS A 344 -24.73 1.46 8.11
CA LYS A 344 -25.59 1.03 9.21
C LYS A 344 -26.09 2.16 10.09
N TYR A 345 -25.21 3.09 10.47
CA TYR A 345 -25.49 4.09 11.51
C TYR A 345 -25.68 5.51 10.96
N GLY A 346 -25.33 5.76 9.69
CA GLY A 346 -25.46 7.06 9.03
C GLY A 346 -26.86 7.42 8.52
N PHE A 347 -27.89 6.66 8.86
CA PHE A 347 -29.25 6.81 8.30
C PHE A 347 -29.89 8.19 8.54
N CYS A 348 -29.47 8.91 9.59
CA CYS A 348 -29.95 10.24 9.94
C CYS A 348 -29.24 11.37 9.17
N VAL A 349 -28.19 11.06 8.42
CA VAL A 349 -27.33 12.01 7.69
C VAL A 349 -27.09 11.53 6.25
N LYS A 350 -28.17 11.44 5.46
CA LYS A 350 -28.18 10.71 4.17
C LYS A 350 -27.15 11.18 3.15
N GLU A 351 -26.98 12.49 2.98
CA GLU A 351 -26.02 13.07 2.05
C GLU A 351 -24.58 12.76 2.51
N LEU A 352 -24.28 12.96 3.79
CA LEU A 352 -22.98 12.64 4.37
C LEU A 352 -22.70 11.13 4.34
N GLN A 353 -23.68 10.30 4.69
CA GLN A 353 -23.61 8.84 4.61
C GLN A 353 -23.25 8.39 3.20
N THR A 354 -23.87 9.00 2.19
CA THR A 354 -23.55 8.74 0.78
C THR A 354 -22.08 9.05 0.51
N VAL A 355 -21.60 10.23 0.89
CA VAL A 355 -20.20 10.63 0.73
C VAL A 355 -19.26 9.65 1.44
N ALA A 356 -19.52 9.34 2.71
CA ALA A 356 -18.71 8.46 3.52
C ALA A 356 -18.66 7.04 2.97
N CYS A 357 -19.78 6.47 2.52
CA CYS A 357 -19.80 5.14 1.92
C CYS A 357 -19.00 5.09 0.61
N TYR A 358 -19.10 6.12 -0.25
CA TYR A 358 -18.30 6.19 -1.48
C TYR A 358 -16.82 6.33 -1.20
N VAL A 359 -16.45 7.22 -0.28
CA VAL A 359 -15.05 7.52 0.04
C VAL A 359 -14.41 6.37 0.80
N LEU A 360 -14.98 5.92 1.91
CA LEU A 360 -14.38 4.93 2.81
C LEU A 360 -14.47 3.48 2.32
N SER A 361 -15.13 3.22 1.18
CA SER A 361 -15.10 1.91 0.52
C SER A 361 -13.93 1.76 -0.45
N GLN A 362 -13.16 2.83 -0.70
CA GLN A 362 -12.05 2.77 -1.64
C GLN A 362 -10.85 2.05 -1.05
N CYS A 363 -10.24 1.20 -1.89
CA CYS A 363 -8.93 0.63 -1.59
C CYS A 363 -7.84 1.51 -2.22
N PRO A 364 -6.88 2.03 -1.44
CA PRO A 364 -5.89 2.98 -1.95
C PRO A 364 -4.69 2.30 -2.66
N THR A 365 -4.85 1.08 -3.18
CA THR A 365 -3.77 0.35 -3.86
C THR A 365 -4.17 -0.28 -5.19
N ALA A 366 -3.27 -0.21 -6.17
CA ALA A 366 -3.35 -0.94 -7.42
C ALA A 366 -2.74 -2.36 -7.33
N SER A 367 -2.09 -2.73 -6.20
CA SER A 367 -1.42 -4.03 -6.05
C SER A 367 -2.38 -5.22 -6.12
N ILE A 368 -3.67 -5.00 -5.87
CA ILE A 368 -4.72 -6.02 -6.04
C ILE A 368 -4.79 -6.45 -7.50
N ILE A 369 -4.71 -5.51 -8.44
CA ILE A 369 -4.74 -5.80 -9.87
C ILE A 369 -3.49 -6.58 -10.28
N GLU A 370 -2.33 -6.25 -9.71
CA GLU A 370 -1.09 -7.01 -9.93
C GLU A 370 -1.19 -8.45 -9.41
N ARG A 371 -1.81 -8.65 -8.23
CA ARG A 371 -2.09 -9.99 -7.69
C ARG A 371 -3.03 -10.78 -8.58
N ILE A 372 -4.13 -10.17 -9.03
CA ILE A 372 -5.06 -10.80 -9.99
C ILE A 372 -4.31 -11.19 -11.27
N ASN A 373 -3.47 -10.29 -11.80
CA ASN A 373 -2.65 -10.59 -12.98
C ASN A 373 -1.65 -11.73 -12.75
N SER A 374 -1.07 -11.84 -11.55
CA SER A 374 -0.18 -12.94 -11.16
C SER A 374 -0.94 -14.26 -11.01
N ASP A 375 -2.07 -14.26 -10.30
CA ASP A 375 -2.91 -15.44 -10.10
C ASP A 375 -3.38 -16.03 -11.44
N PHE A 376 -3.70 -15.16 -12.40
CA PHE A 376 -4.13 -15.53 -13.74
C PHE A 376 -3.02 -15.43 -14.79
N ALA A 377 -1.75 -15.43 -14.38
CA ALA A 377 -0.62 -15.35 -15.31
C ALA A 377 -0.63 -16.52 -16.32
N PHE A 378 -1.12 -17.70 -15.91
CA PHE A 378 -1.26 -18.87 -16.79
C PHE A 378 -2.25 -18.66 -17.94
N ILE A 379 -3.21 -17.73 -17.82
CA ILE A 379 -4.14 -17.36 -18.90
C ILE A 379 -3.39 -16.58 -19.99
N LYS A 380 -2.41 -15.77 -19.58
CA LYS A 380 -1.59 -14.90 -20.44
C LYS A 380 -0.22 -15.52 -20.80
N ASP A 381 0.01 -16.79 -20.47
CA ASP A 381 1.30 -17.46 -20.65
C ASP A 381 1.62 -17.75 -22.13
N LYS A 382 2.81 -17.31 -22.56
CA LYS A 382 3.34 -17.48 -23.93
C LYS A 382 3.44 -18.94 -24.37
N LYS A 383 3.65 -19.89 -23.45
CA LYS A 383 3.78 -21.34 -23.73
C LYS A 383 2.44 -22.05 -23.85
N ARG A 384 1.33 -21.47 -23.37
CA ARG A 384 0.03 -22.18 -23.32
C ARG A 384 -1.13 -21.56 -24.09
N ASN A 385 -1.11 -20.29 -24.55
CA ASN A 385 -2.27 -19.78 -25.31
C ASN A 385 -2.05 -18.54 -26.21
N ARG A 386 -2.63 -18.57 -27.42
CA ARG A 386 -2.96 -17.40 -28.28
C ARG A 386 -4.41 -16.94 -28.03
N LEU A 387 -4.75 -16.57 -26.79
CA LEU A 387 -6.09 -16.01 -26.53
C LEU A 387 -6.17 -14.56 -27.04
N LYS A 388 -7.29 -14.20 -27.68
CA LYS A 388 -7.61 -12.79 -27.97
C LYS A 388 -7.84 -12.04 -26.65
N HIS A 389 -7.50 -10.75 -26.61
CA HIS A 389 -7.66 -9.88 -25.43
C HIS A 389 -9.05 -10.01 -24.80
N ASP A 390 -10.12 -9.87 -25.57
CA ASP A 390 -11.51 -9.97 -25.08
C ASP A 390 -11.81 -11.29 -24.36
N ARG A 391 -11.22 -12.41 -24.81
CA ARG A 391 -11.44 -13.72 -24.19
C ARG A 391 -10.62 -13.86 -22.91
N ALA A 392 -9.39 -13.34 -22.90
CA ALA A 392 -8.58 -13.31 -21.69
C ALA A 392 -9.26 -12.45 -20.60
N ASP A 393 -9.77 -11.27 -20.96
CA ASP A 393 -10.44 -10.36 -20.04
C ASP A 393 -11.72 -10.97 -19.46
N LYS A 394 -12.55 -11.62 -20.30
CA LYS A 394 -13.73 -12.36 -19.83
C LYS A 394 -13.37 -13.48 -18.87
N LEU A 395 -12.30 -14.24 -19.14
CA LEU A 395 -11.87 -15.32 -18.25
C LEU A 395 -11.41 -14.77 -16.89
N VAL A 396 -10.58 -13.74 -16.88
CA VAL A 396 -10.13 -13.10 -15.63
C VAL A 396 -11.34 -12.59 -14.83
N ALA A 397 -12.29 -11.90 -15.48
CA ALA A 397 -13.50 -11.42 -14.84
C ALA A 397 -14.36 -12.56 -14.26
N LEU A 398 -14.61 -13.62 -15.05
CA LEU A 398 -15.40 -14.78 -14.61
C LEU A 398 -14.76 -15.48 -13.41
N PHE A 399 -13.45 -15.80 -13.49
CA PHE A 399 -12.77 -16.48 -12.40
C PHE A 399 -12.72 -15.63 -11.13
N HIS A 400 -12.41 -14.34 -11.25
CA HIS A 400 -12.37 -13.43 -10.12
C HIS A 400 -13.76 -13.29 -9.46
N ASN A 401 -14.79 -13.00 -10.25
CA ASN A 401 -16.16 -12.83 -9.74
C ASN A 401 -16.70 -14.11 -9.11
N LEU A 402 -16.44 -15.29 -9.71
CA LEU A 402 -16.86 -16.56 -9.14
C LEU A 402 -16.16 -16.84 -7.80
N ARG A 403 -14.85 -16.54 -7.70
CA ARG A 403 -14.10 -16.66 -6.43
C ARG A 403 -14.66 -15.72 -5.37
N MET A 404 -15.00 -14.48 -5.73
CA MET A 404 -15.63 -13.50 -4.83
C MET A 404 -16.99 -13.97 -4.34
N VAL A 405 -17.90 -14.37 -5.25
CA VAL A 405 -19.22 -14.89 -4.89
C VAL A 405 -19.12 -16.10 -3.97
N ASN A 406 -18.20 -17.04 -4.27
CA ASN A 406 -17.99 -18.21 -3.42
C ASN A 406 -17.40 -17.85 -2.04
N LYS A 407 -16.55 -16.82 -1.97
CA LYS A 407 -16.03 -16.29 -0.70
C LYS A 407 -17.16 -15.67 0.13
N MET A 408 -18.00 -14.84 -0.49
CA MET A 408 -19.12 -14.14 0.15
C MET A 408 -20.24 -15.08 0.63
N LYS A 409 -20.44 -16.23 -0.04
CA LYS A 409 -21.43 -17.24 0.36
C LYS A 409 -21.07 -18.02 1.62
N LYS A 410 -19.83 -17.92 2.12
CA LYS A 410 -19.44 -18.61 3.35
C LYS A 410 -20.17 -17.97 4.53
N CYS A 411 -20.74 -18.79 5.43
CA CYS A 411 -21.50 -18.30 6.59
C CYS A 411 -20.66 -17.41 7.52
N ALA A 412 -19.34 -17.59 7.54
CA ALA A 412 -18.39 -16.79 8.30
C ALA A 412 -17.71 -15.70 7.45
N TYR A 413 -18.30 -15.30 6.32
CA TYR A 413 -17.75 -14.20 5.52
C TYR A 413 -17.98 -12.88 6.25
N VAL A 414 -16.89 -12.12 6.43
CA VAL A 414 -16.92 -10.73 6.88
C VAL A 414 -16.02 -9.94 5.95
N GLU A 415 -16.41 -8.72 5.62
CA GLU A 415 -15.56 -7.82 4.87
C GLU A 415 -14.27 -7.53 5.63
N SER A 416 -13.17 -7.40 4.89
CA SER A 416 -11.86 -7.17 5.50
C SER A 416 -11.82 -5.78 6.14
N ALA A 417 -11.65 -5.72 7.45
CA ALA A 417 -11.51 -4.49 8.23
C ALA A 417 -10.07 -4.36 8.72
N VAL A 418 -9.51 -3.14 8.68
CA VAL A 418 -8.26 -2.84 9.39
C VAL A 418 -8.63 -2.16 10.70
N GLY A 419 -8.12 -2.69 11.80
CA GLY A 419 -8.38 -2.19 13.15
C GLY A 419 -7.68 -0.85 13.40
N TRP A 420 -8.05 -0.23 14.51
CA TRP A 420 -7.59 1.11 14.88
C TRP A 420 -6.15 1.10 15.41
N ASN A 421 -5.67 -0.03 15.94
CA ASN A 421 -4.33 -0.21 16.50
C ASN A 421 -3.36 -0.95 15.55
N GLU A 422 -2.06 -0.73 15.76
CA GLU A 422 -0.97 -1.36 14.99
C GLU A 422 -0.80 -2.87 15.25
N GLU A 423 -1.48 -3.39 16.27
CA GLU A 423 -1.41 -4.81 16.64
C GLU A 423 -2.33 -5.63 15.74
N ASP A 424 -1.85 -5.88 14.53
CA ASP A 424 -2.34 -6.87 13.56
C ASP A 424 -2.68 -8.25 14.20
N MET A 425 -2.11 -8.54 15.38
CA MET A 425 -2.28 -9.78 16.16
C MET A 425 -3.29 -9.68 17.32
N HIS A 426 -3.70 -8.47 17.75
CA HIS A 426 -4.65 -8.27 18.87
C HIS A 426 -5.98 -7.66 18.45
N THR A 427 -5.99 -7.05 17.27
CA THR A 427 -7.22 -6.80 16.53
C THR A 427 -7.94 -8.12 16.21
N GLY A 428 -9.28 -8.13 16.25
CA GLY A 428 -10.10 -9.27 15.81
C GLY A 428 -9.85 -9.71 14.34
N ILE A 429 -9.00 -8.99 13.63
CA ILE A 429 -8.45 -9.21 12.30
C ILE A 429 -7.80 -10.59 12.11
N GLN A 430 -7.19 -11.20 13.13
CA GLN A 430 -6.71 -12.59 13.01
C GLN A 430 -7.86 -13.59 12.82
N LYS A 431 -9.06 -13.26 13.31
CA LYS A 431 -10.26 -14.06 13.11
C LYS A 431 -10.90 -13.81 11.73
N TRP A 432 -10.58 -12.69 11.08
CA TRP A 432 -11.27 -12.18 9.88
C TRP A 432 -10.38 -11.77 8.69
N GLY A 433 -9.11 -12.22 8.66
CA GLY A 433 -8.39 -12.46 7.41
C GLY A 433 -7.55 -11.32 6.80
N VAL A 434 -7.09 -10.31 7.55
CA VAL A 434 -6.15 -9.31 6.98
C VAL A 434 -4.68 -9.72 7.10
N THR A 435 -4.32 -10.61 8.03
CA THR A 435 -2.93 -11.04 8.25
C THR A 435 -2.56 -12.40 7.67
N HIS A 436 -3.51 -13.10 7.05
CA HIS A 436 -3.23 -14.29 6.26
C HIS A 436 -3.60 -14.01 4.81
N TYR A 437 -2.61 -13.58 4.05
CA TYR A 437 -2.65 -13.61 2.59
C TYR A 437 -2.95 -15.04 2.17
N ASP A 438 -4.23 -15.31 1.93
CA ASP A 438 -4.81 -16.51 1.36
C ASP A 438 -3.93 -17.75 1.59
N ILE A 439 -4.19 -18.48 2.67
CA ILE A 439 -3.77 -19.89 2.74
C ILE A 439 -4.24 -20.50 1.42
N LYS A 440 -3.29 -20.87 0.54
CA LYS A 440 -3.60 -21.68 -0.63
C LYS A 440 -4.36 -22.86 -0.09
N SER A 441 -5.66 -22.93 -0.39
CA SER A 441 -6.46 -24.12 -0.11
C SER A 441 -5.68 -25.29 -0.69
N THR A 442 -5.20 -26.15 0.20
CA THR A 442 -4.49 -27.37 -0.14
C THR A 442 -5.45 -28.35 -0.79
#